data_AF-A0A9E1H000-F1
#
_entry.id   AF-A0A9E1H000-F1
#
_cell.length_a   1.000
_cell.length_b   1.000
_cell.length_c   1.000
_cell.angle_alpha   90.00
_cell.angle_beta   90.00
_cell.angle_gamma   90.00
#
_symmetry.space_group_name_H-M   'P 1'
#
loop_
_entity.id
_entity.type
_entity.pdbx_description
1 polymer ?
#
loop_
_entity_poly.entity_id
_entity_poly.type
_entity_poly.pdbx_seq_one_letter_code
_entity_poly.pdbx_strand_id
1 'polypeptide(L)'
;MKKISKLLALALCLTLTIGSLAGCAKSEKDVIKNSVSKINNAKNFEMDASMGGKMTIAVAGTSQDADMDMKMNVVSFQDPLKAKTTATITSAGVSTTTETYMQKDGNDLVVYTKANDTWTKTKMENAVDIMQSSGDMSKQLSEDSSKYVKKDDQIENDKTYAVYEYTVSAKDNQEMMEKLMSSLTGGLGAMMQEKEVKEILDTIIKNMGDIKMTIWFDSDDENIYKITYSMTDMMNKVMDAIISKMKESAASDKSDDSVDLSSALADAKITVKDMNMTCVYKNIDSAADFEIPKDALDAKEQ
;
A
#
# COMPACT_ATOMS: atom_id res chain seq x y z
N MET A 1 -69.28 22.21 26.34
CA MET A 1 -68.20 21.58 27.15
C MET A 1 -68.16 20.10 26.78
N LYS A 2 -67.08 19.43 26.36
CA LYS A 2 -65.66 19.74 26.25
C LYS A 2 -65.10 18.90 25.08
N LYS A 3 -64.12 19.46 24.37
CA LYS A 3 -63.37 18.85 23.29
C LYS A 3 -62.61 17.61 23.81
N ILE A 4 -63.00 16.41 23.40
CA ILE A 4 -62.17 15.19 23.57
C ILE A 4 -62.27 14.39 22.27
N SER A 5 -61.53 14.78 21.23
CA SER A 5 -61.36 13.94 20.04
C SER A 5 -60.03 14.14 19.29
N LYS A 6 -59.03 14.80 19.90
CA LYS A 6 -57.70 14.96 19.28
C LYS A 6 -56.53 14.36 20.06
N LEU A 7 -56.79 13.71 21.21
CA LEU A 7 -55.74 13.12 22.06
C LEU A 7 -55.64 11.58 21.99
N LEU A 8 -56.60 10.89 21.36
CA LEU A 8 -56.54 9.44 21.16
C LEU A 8 -55.83 9.02 19.85
N ALA A 9 -55.57 9.94 18.93
CA ALA A 9 -54.76 9.68 17.73
C ALA A 9 -53.25 9.76 18.01
N LEU A 10 -52.83 10.44 19.08
CA LEU A 10 -51.41 10.58 19.44
C LEU A 10 -50.88 9.36 20.23
N ALA A 11 -51.76 8.60 20.90
CA ALA A 11 -51.37 7.42 21.70
C ALA A 11 -51.23 6.13 20.87
N LEU A 12 -51.68 6.12 19.61
CA LEU A 12 -51.56 4.98 18.69
C LEU A 12 -50.42 5.14 17.66
N CYS A 13 -49.79 6.31 17.57
CA CYS A 13 -48.61 6.52 16.73
C CYS A 13 -47.28 6.24 17.45
N LEU A 14 -47.28 6.06 18.78
CA LEU A 14 -46.08 5.82 19.57
C LEU A 14 -45.76 4.33 19.82
N THR A 15 -46.60 3.40 19.36
CA THR A 15 -46.39 1.95 19.51
C THR A 15 -46.07 1.22 18.20
N LEU A 16 -45.98 1.94 17.07
CA LEU A 16 -45.60 1.36 15.76
C LEU A 16 -44.20 1.76 15.25
N THR A 17 -43.45 2.57 16.01
CA THR A 17 -42.07 2.96 15.64
C THR A 17 -40.96 2.09 16.23
N ILE A 18 -41.28 1.01 16.97
CA ILE A 18 -40.27 0.09 17.56
C ILE A 18 -40.27 -1.29 16.86
N GLY A 19 -41.16 -1.56 15.89
CA GLY A 19 -41.42 -2.91 15.40
C GLY A 19 -41.22 -3.22 13.91
N SER A 20 -40.81 -2.28 13.05
CA SER A 20 -40.81 -2.55 11.59
C SER A 20 -39.74 -1.83 10.75
N LEU A 21 -38.67 -1.31 11.37
CA LEU A 21 -37.43 -0.94 10.66
C LEU A 21 -36.20 -1.71 11.15
N ALA A 22 -36.41 -2.85 11.83
CA ALA A 22 -35.41 -3.93 11.84
C ALA A 22 -35.48 -4.69 10.50
N GLY A 23 -35.41 -3.97 9.37
CA GLY A 23 -34.76 -4.57 8.21
C GLY A 23 -33.34 -4.83 8.69
N CYS A 24 -32.90 -6.08 8.71
CA CYS A 24 -31.67 -6.54 9.35
C CYS A 24 -30.49 -5.60 9.08
N ALA A 25 -30.31 -4.58 9.91
CA ALA A 25 -29.11 -3.76 9.90
C ALA A 25 -28.01 -4.74 10.29
N LYS A 26 -27.18 -5.10 9.31
CA LYS A 26 -26.08 -6.03 9.53
C LYS A 26 -25.22 -5.45 10.64
N SER A 27 -24.73 -6.32 11.52
CA SER A 27 -23.91 -5.83 12.62
C SER A 27 -22.61 -5.24 12.05
N GLU A 28 -22.04 -4.22 12.70
CA GLU A 28 -20.76 -3.63 12.27
C GLU A 28 -19.65 -4.68 12.14
N LYS A 29 -19.70 -5.73 12.98
CA LYS A 29 -18.77 -6.86 12.91
C LYS A 29 -18.92 -7.65 11.62
N ASP A 30 -20.16 -7.87 11.17
CA ASP A 30 -20.44 -8.54 9.91
C ASP A 30 -20.00 -7.68 8.73
N VAL A 31 -20.24 -6.36 8.77
CA VAL A 31 -19.77 -5.42 7.74
C VAL A 31 -18.25 -5.48 7.59
N ILE A 32 -17.49 -5.38 8.69
CA ILE A 32 -16.02 -5.46 8.65
C ILE A 32 -15.57 -6.81 8.07
N LYS A 33 -16.11 -7.91 8.61
CA LYS A 33 -15.75 -9.26 8.18
C LYS A 33 -16.02 -9.44 6.69
N ASN A 34 -17.22 -9.07 6.23
CA ASN A 34 -17.64 -9.24 4.84
C ASN A 34 -16.82 -8.36 3.90
N SER A 35 -16.56 -7.11 4.27
CA SER A 35 -15.74 -6.18 3.47
C SER A 35 -14.30 -6.66 3.32
N VAL A 36 -13.70 -7.12 4.42
CA VAL A 36 -12.34 -7.69 4.41
C VAL A 36 -12.29 -8.98 3.60
N SER A 37 -13.28 -9.87 3.80
CA SER A 37 -13.35 -11.11 3.03
C SER A 37 -13.51 -10.84 1.53
N LYS A 38 -14.33 -9.85 1.17
CA LYS A 38 -14.56 -9.46 -0.22
C LYS A 38 -13.28 -8.98 -0.90
N ILE A 39 -12.52 -8.07 -0.30
CA ILE A 39 -11.26 -7.61 -0.91
C ILE A 39 -10.19 -8.72 -0.92
N ASN A 40 -10.10 -9.54 0.14
CA ASN A 40 -9.13 -10.64 0.22
C ASN A 40 -9.37 -11.75 -0.83
N ASN A 41 -10.62 -11.88 -1.30
CA ASN A 41 -11.03 -12.88 -2.28
C ASN A 41 -11.49 -12.27 -3.62
N ALA A 42 -11.20 -10.98 -3.84
CA ALA A 42 -11.61 -10.28 -5.06
C ALA A 42 -10.94 -10.91 -6.29
N LYS A 43 -11.72 -11.16 -7.34
CA LYS A 43 -11.23 -11.67 -8.62
C LYS A 43 -10.45 -10.60 -9.38
N ASN A 44 -10.90 -9.36 -9.26
CA ASN A 44 -10.26 -8.19 -9.82
C ASN A 44 -10.65 -6.94 -9.03
N PHE A 45 -9.89 -5.88 -9.17
CA PHE A 45 -10.20 -4.57 -8.58
C PHE A 45 -9.40 -3.46 -9.27
N GLU A 46 -9.86 -2.24 -9.04
CA GLU A 46 -9.11 -1.02 -9.32
C GLU A 46 -8.69 -0.34 -8.01
N MET A 47 -7.53 0.29 -8.01
CA MET A 47 -7.02 1.04 -6.86
C MET A 47 -6.34 2.31 -7.32
N ASP A 48 -6.75 3.43 -6.74
CA ASP A 48 -6.02 4.70 -6.83
C ASP A 48 -5.23 4.90 -5.54
N ALA A 49 -3.92 4.95 -5.66
CA ALA A 49 -3.01 5.24 -4.58
C ALA A 49 -2.42 6.65 -4.75
N SER A 50 -2.32 7.39 -3.65
CA SER A 50 -1.62 8.66 -3.59
C SER A 50 -0.74 8.73 -2.37
N MET A 51 0.48 9.21 -2.53
CA MET A 51 1.41 9.49 -1.45
C MET A 51 1.92 10.91 -1.59
N GLY A 52 1.92 11.66 -0.50
CA GLY A 52 2.48 13.01 -0.46
C GLY A 52 3.31 13.18 0.80
N GLY A 53 4.41 13.92 0.72
CA GLY A 53 5.27 14.22 1.86
C GLY A 53 6.42 15.15 1.51
N LYS A 54 7.26 15.44 2.51
CA LYS A 54 8.45 16.28 2.37
C LYS A 54 9.69 15.52 2.79
N MET A 55 10.75 15.68 2.02
CA MET A 55 12.07 15.14 2.32
C MET A 55 13.06 16.28 2.46
N THR A 56 13.85 16.28 3.53
CA THR A 56 14.95 17.21 3.76
C THR A 56 16.24 16.41 3.75
N ILE A 57 17.19 16.79 2.91
CA ILE A 57 18.53 16.21 2.82
C ILE A 57 19.51 17.27 3.31
N ALA A 58 20.21 16.99 4.40
CA ALA A 58 21.28 17.81 4.94
C ALA A 58 22.62 17.10 4.78
N VAL A 59 23.60 17.72 4.12
CA VAL A 59 24.96 17.19 3.92
C VAL A 59 25.95 18.36 3.90
N ALA A 60 27.11 18.22 4.56
CA ALA A 60 28.20 19.20 4.57
C ALA A 60 27.76 20.65 4.88
N GLY A 61 26.85 20.82 5.85
CA GLY A 61 26.33 22.13 6.25
C GLY A 61 25.33 22.77 5.27
N THR A 62 24.98 22.09 4.17
CA THR A 62 23.92 22.49 3.24
C THR A 62 22.67 21.65 3.48
N SER A 63 21.49 22.26 3.30
CA SER A 63 20.20 21.58 3.43
C SER A 63 19.36 21.86 2.19
N GLN A 64 18.74 20.82 1.66
CA GLN A 64 17.82 20.89 0.53
C GLN A 64 16.50 20.22 0.90
N ASP A 65 15.41 20.93 0.68
CA ASP A 65 14.06 20.38 0.80
C ASP A 65 13.55 19.96 -0.58
N ALA A 66 12.84 18.82 -0.61
CA ALA A 66 12.15 18.30 -1.77
C ALA A 66 10.74 17.87 -1.36
N ASP A 67 9.73 18.44 -2.01
CA ASP A 67 8.38 17.91 -1.94
C ASP A 67 8.31 16.65 -2.82
N MET A 68 7.64 15.63 -2.30
CA MET A 68 7.38 14.37 -2.99
C MET A 68 5.88 14.17 -3.12
N ASP A 69 5.41 13.93 -4.34
CA ASP A 69 4.04 13.54 -4.65
C ASP A 69 4.10 12.31 -5.55
N MET A 70 3.27 11.32 -5.26
CA MET A 70 3.11 10.13 -6.07
C MET A 70 1.63 9.87 -6.26
N LYS A 71 1.25 9.59 -7.50
CA LYS A 71 -0.07 9.08 -7.87
C LYS A 71 0.10 7.78 -8.61
N MET A 72 -0.69 6.79 -8.26
CA MET A 72 -0.61 5.45 -8.83
C MET A 72 -2.03 4.95 -9.10
N ASN A 73 -2.27 4.45 -10.29
CA ASN A 73 -3.50 3.76 -10.65
C ASN A 73 -3.15 2.30 -10.91
N VAL A 74 -3.93 1.38 -10.34
CA VAL A 74 -3.73 -0.06 -10.48
C VAL A 74 -5.04 -0.70 -10.93
N VAL A 75 -4.94 -1.60 -11.89
CA VAL A 75 -5.98 -2.56 -12.25
C VAL A 75 -5.38 -3.94 -12.10
N SER A 76 -5.99 -4.81 -11.30
CA SER A 76 -5.45 -6.13 -11.00
C SER A 76 -6.49 -7.22 -11.21
N PHE A 77 -6.07 -8.35 -11.78
CA PHE A 77 -6.85 -9.58 -11.98
C PHE A 77 -6.09 -10.74 -11.36
N GLN A 78 -6.79 -11.62 -10.64
CA GLN A 78 -6.18 -12.76 -9.95
C GLN A 78 -6.13 -14.04 -10.80
N ASP A 79 -7.06 -14.22 -11.75
CA ASP A 79 -7.11 -15.40 -12.62
C ASP A 79 -7.63 -15.07 -14.05
N PRO A 80 -6.76 -15.15 -15.09
CA PRO A 80 -5.31 -15.29 -14.98
C PRO A 80 -4.70 -14.05 -14.30
N LEU A 81 -3.60 -14.25 -13.57
CA LEU A 81 -2.89 -13.15 -12.91
C LEU A 81 -2.38 -12.15 -13.96
N LYS A 82 -2.94 -10.94 -13.93
CA LYS A 82 -2.43 -9.79 -14.70
C LYS A 82 -2.72 -8.49 -13.98
N ALA A 83 -1.82 -7.52 -14.14
CA ALA A 83 -1.98 -6.19 -13.56
C ALA A 83 -1.48 -5.11 -14.52
N LYS A 84 -2.13 -3.96 -14.45
CA LYS A 84 -1.69 -2.71 -15.07
C LYS A 84 -1.48 -1.70 -13.96
N THR A 85 -0.34 -1.02 -14.00
CA THR A 85 -0.02 0.07 -13.10
C THR A 85 0.42 1.27 -13.92
N THR A 86 -0.08 2.45 -13.56
CA THR A 86 0.49 3.72 -14.01
C THR A 86 0.86 4.53 -12.78
N ALA A 87 2.13 4.90 -12.64
CA ALA A 87 2.61 5.68 -11.52
C ALA A 87 3.24 6.98 -12.03
N THR A 88 2.88 8.10 -11.43
CA THR A 88 3.54 9.39 -11.64
C THR A 88 4.16 9.83 -10.33
N ILE A 89 5.46 10.03 -10.34
CA ILE A 89 6.23 10.51 -9.19
C ILE A 89 6.72 11.91 -9.53
N THR A 90 6.40 12.87 -8.69
CA THR A 90 6.89 14.24 -8.76
C THR A 90 7.81 14.48 -7.58
N SER A 91 9.04 14.87 -7.85
CA SER A 91 10.03 15.24 -6.85
C SER A 91 10.76 16.50 -7.27
N ALA A 92 10.87 17.48 -6.36
CA ALA A 92 11.54 18.75 -6.63
C ALA A 92 11.04 19.46 -7.92
N GLY A 93 9.74 19.33 -8.22
CA GLY A 93 9.10 19.93 -9.40
C GLY A 93 9.31 19.18 -10.72
N VAL A 94 10.02 18.04 -10.71
CA VAL A 94 10.19 17.17 -11.87
C VAL A 94 9.28 15.96 -11.73
N SER A 95 8.45 15.70 -12.74
CA SER A 95 7.55 14.55 -12.79
C SER A 95 8.05 13.50 -13.76
N THR A 96 8.03 12.24 -13.32
CA THR A 96 8.29 11.06 -14.14
C THR A 96 7.10 10.13 -14.06
N THR A 97 6.60 9.69 -15.22
CA THR A 97 5.54 8.70 -15.30
C THR A 97 6.10 7.37 -15.77
N THR A 98 5.72 6.30 -15.09
CA THR A 98 5.99 4.91 -15.50
C THR A 98 4.68 4.19 -15.76
N GLU A 99 4.69 3.34 -16.77
CA GLU A 99 3.59 2.42 -17.06
C GLU A 99 4.13 1.00 -16.95
N THR A 100 3.45 0.15 -16.19
CA THR A 100 3.85 -1.24 -15.97
C THR A 100 2.70 -2.16 -16.29
N TYR A 101 2.97 -3.21 -17.05
CA TYR A 101 2.09 -4.35 -17.22
C TYR A 101 2.75 -5.59 -16.65
N MET A 102 1.97 -6.43 -16.02
CA MET A 102 2.38 -7.71 -15.48
C MET A 102 1.39 -8.76 -15.98
N GLN A 103 1.88 -9.91 -16.42
CA GLN A 103 1.03 -11.05 -16.73
C GLN A 103 1.74 -12.36 -16.39
N LYS A 104 0.95 -13.34 -15.96
CA LYS A 104 1.39 -14.72 -15.87
C LYS A 104 1.56 -15.32 -17.26
N ASP A 105 2.67 -16.02 -17.47
CA ASP A 105 2.96 -16.81 -18.66
C ASP A 105 3.41 -18.22 -18.23
N GLY A 106 2.48 -19.18 -18.25
CA GLY A 106 2.72 -20.50 -17.66
C GLY A 106 3.01 -20.42 -16.16
N ASN A 107 4.22 -20.79 -15.76
CA ASN A 107 4.69 -20.69 -14.37
C ASN A 107 5.47 -19.39 -14.07
N ASP A 108 5.71 -18.59 -15.11
CA ASP A 108 6.54 -17.41 -15.07
C ASP A 108 5.69 -16.16 -14.94
N LEU A 109 6.32 -15.06 -14.57
CA LEU A 109 5.70 -13.74 -14.56
C LEU A 109 6.50 -12.81 -15.48
N VAL A 110 5.82 -12.24 -16.47
CA VAL A 110 6.42 -11.29 -17.41
C VAL A 110 5.99 -9.89 -17.02
N VAL A 111 6.96 -9.01 -16.85
CA VAL A 111 6.74 -7.60 -16.52
C VAL A 111 7.26 -6.74 -17.67
N TYR A 112 6.41 -5.82 -18.12
CA TYR A 112 6.72 -4.82 -19.12
C TYR A 112 6.71 -3.46 -18.45
N THR A 113 7.77 -2.69 -18.59
CA THR A 113 7.86 -1.35 -18.00
C THR A 113 8.18 -0.33 -19.07
N LYS A 114 7.39 0.73 -19.14
CA LYS A 114 7.66 1.92 -19.92
C LYS A 114 8.19 3.00 -19.00
N ALA A 115 9.39 3.49 -19.29
CA ALA A 115 9.96 4.67 -18.70
C ALA A 115 10.62 5.50 -19.82
N ASN A 116 10.44 6.82 -19.81
CA ASN A 116 10.99 7.72 -20.83
C ASN A 116 10.71 7.25 -22.27
N ASP A 117 9.46 6.87 -22.52
CA ASP A 117 8.98 6.34 -23.81
C ASP A 117 9.66 5.05 -24.33
N THR A 118 10.44 4.38 -23.49
CA THR A 118 11.12 3.13 -23.83
C THR A 118 10.51 1.97 -23.06
N TRP A 119 10.11 0.92 -23.77
CA TRP A 119 9.65 -0.33 -23.18
C TRP A 119 10.81 -1.26 -22.88
N THR A 120 10.79 -1.85 -21.69
CA THR A 120 11.63 -2.98 -21.31
C THR A 120 10.75 -4.17 -20.93
N LYS A 121 11.27 -5.37 -21.15
CA LYS A 121 10.61 -6.63 -20.78
C LYS A 121 11.53 -7.41 -19.86
N THR A 122 10.99 -7.89 -18.75
CA THR A 122 11.69 -8.74 -17.79
C THR A 122 10.85 -9.97 -17.50
N LYS A 123 11.46 -11.14 -17.60
CA LYS A 123 10.82 -12.42 -17.26
C LYS A 123 11.33 -12.92 -15.92
N MET A 124 10.41 -13.21 -15.01
CA MET A 124 10.70 -13.84 -13.72
C MET A 124 10.28 -15.31 -13.79
N GLU A 125 11.26 -16.19 -13.93
CA GLU A 125 11.02 -17.63 -14.02
C GLU A 125 10.48 -18.20 -12.70
N ASN A 126 9.52 -19.13 -12.78
CA ASN A 126 8.88 -19.82 -11.65
C ASN A 126 8.26 -18.90 -10.59
N ALA A 127 7.99 -17.64 -10.94
CA ALA A 127 7.47 -16.63 -10.03
C ALA A 127 6.10 -16.99 -9.43
N VAL A 128 5.28 -17.78 -10.13
CA VAL A 128 3.95 -18.15 -9.66
C VAL A 128 4.03 -19.16 -8.52
N ASP A 129 4.83 -20.22 -8.66
CA ASP A 129 5.06 -21.20 -7.59
C ASP A 129 5.67 -20.54 -6.35
N ILE A 130 6.57 -19.60 -6.59
CA ILE A 130 7.17 -18.73 -5.57
C ILE A 130 6.09 -17.95 -4.81
N MET A 131 5.20 -17.24 -5.52
CA MET A 131 4.10 -16.48 -4.90
C MET A 131 3.17 -17.40 -4.10
N GLN A 132 2.89 -18.61 -4.60
CA GLN A 132 2.05 -19.58 -3.88
C GLN A 132 2.73 -20.13 -2.62
N SER A 133 4.04 -20.38 -2.66
CA SER A 133 4.82 -20.85 -1.50
C SER A 133 4.95 -19.78 -0.41
N SER A 134 4.88 -18.50 -0.79
CA SER A 134 4.83 -17.36 0.13
C SER A 134 3.49 -17.25 0.90
N GLY A 135 2.58 -18.21 0.70
CA GLY A 135 1.28 -18.32 1.34
C GLY A 135 0.21 -17.49 0.67
N ASP A 136 -0.93 -17.39 1.35
CA ASP A 136 -2.10 -16.69 0.86
C ASP A 136 -1.92 -15.17 0.97
N MET A 137 -1.10 -14.62 0.08
CA MET A 137 -0.79 -13.19 -0.01
C MET A 137 -2.01 -12.33 -0.38
N SER A 138 -3.13 -12.96 -0.76
CA SER A 138 -4.39 -12.25 -1.01
C SER A 138 -5.04 -11.78 0.29
N LYS A 139 -4.72 -12.40 1.44
CA LYS A 139 -5.26 -12.03 2.76
C LYS A 139 -4.41 -10.96 3.42
N GLN A 140 -4.57 -9.74 2.96
CA GLN A 140 -3.83 -8.58 3.46
C GLN A 140 -4.40 -8.04 4.78
N LEU A 141 -5.69 -8.25 5.03
CA LEU A 141 -6.39 -7.77 6.22
C LEU A 141 -7.03 -8.93 6.99
N SER A 142 -7.05 -8.82 8.31
CA SER A 142 -7.63 -9.82 9.20
C SER A 142 -9.16 -9.74 9.19
N GLU A 143 -9.86 -10.86 8.98
CA GLU A 143 -11.33 -10.93 9.10
C GLU A 143 -11.82 -10.85 10.56
N ASP A 144 -10.91 -10.98 11.54
CA ASP A 144 -11.22 -10.79 12.96
C ASP A 144 -11.52 -9.32 13.29
N SER A 145 -12.82 -9.00 13.34
CA SER A 145 -13.33 -7.67 13.71
C SER A 145 -12.82 -7.13 15.06
N SER A 146 -12.34 -7.97 15.99
CA SER A 146 -11.84 -7.49 17.29
C SER A 146 -10.51 -6.72 17.18
N LYS A 147 -9.79 -6.86 16.06
CA LYS A 147 -8.56 -6.11 15.79
C LYS A 147 -8.79 -4.67 15.30
N TYR A 148 -10.04 -4.28 15.09
CA TYR A 148 -10.42 -3.00 14.54
C TYR A 148 -10.97 -2.10 15.65
N VAL A 149 -10.35 -0.93 15.82
CA VAL A 149 -10.75 0.04 16.84
C VAL A 149 -11.57 1.14 16.17
N LYS A 150 -12.86 1.25 16.52
CA LYS A 150 -13.75 2.24 15.92
C LYS A 150 -13.26 3.67 16.16
N LYS A 151 -13.38 4.49 15.14
CA LYS A 151 -13.20 5.95 15.15
C LYS A 151 -14.53 6.62 14.80
N ASP A 152 -14.52 7.96 14.75
CA ASP A 152 -15.67 8.71 14.28
C ASP A 152 -15.91 8.44 12.80
N ASP A 153 -17.16 8.12 12.46
CA ASP A 153 -17.61 7.98 11.07
C ASP A 153 -17.27 9.24 10.27
N GLN A 154 -16.97 9.07 9.00
CA GLN A 154 -16.55 10.15 8.12
C GLN A 154 -17.47 10.26 6.91
N ILE A 155 -17.69 11.48 6.42
CA ILE A 155 -18.51 11.75 5.25
C ILE A 155 -17.59 12.16 4.10
N GLU A 156 -17.71 11.48 2.97
CA GLU A 156 -17.01 11.82 1.73
C GLU A 156 -17.94 11.53 0.55
N ASN A 157 -17.98 12.43 -0.44
CA ASN A 157 -18.85 12.28 -1.63
C ASN A 157 -20.33 12.04 -1.26
N ASP A 158 -20.83 12.74 -0.24
CA ASP A 158 -22.20 12.61 0.30
C ASP A 158 -22.55 11.21 0.85
N LYS A 159 -21.55 10.34 1.08
CA LYS A 159 -21.71 9.02 1.69
C LYS A 159 -21.00 8.96 3.04
N THR A 160 -21.62 8.28 4.00
CA THR A 160 -21.05 8.03 5.34
C THR A 160 -20.29 6.71 5.35
N TYR A 161 -19.06 6.74 5.86
CA TYR A 161 -18.20 5.57 6.01
C TYR A 161 -17.91 5.30 7.48
N ALA A 162 -17.97 4.02 7.85
CA ALA A 162 -17.57 3.58 9.19
C ALA A 162 -16.05 3.46 9.23
N VAL A 163 -15.39 4.18 10.13
CA VAL A 163 -13.93 4.31 10.15
C VAL A 163 -13.32 3.57 11.33
N TYR A 164 -12.25 2.81 11.07
CA TYR A 164 -11.56 2.02 12.09
C TYR A 164 -10.05 2.15 11.95
N GLU A 165 -9.35 2.12 13.08
CA GLU A 165 -7.91 1.92 13.13
C GLU A 165 -7.60 0.42 13.21
N TYR A 166 -6.60 -0.01 12.44
CA TYR A 166 -6.07 -1.36 12.43
C TYR A 166 -4.54 -1.28 12.42
N THR A 167 -3.88 -2.06 13.29
CA THR A 167 -2.42 -2.06 13.40
C THR A 167 -1.88 -3.40 12.91
N VAL A 168 -0.99 -3.35 11.93
CA VAL A 168 -0.14 -4.50 11.59
C VAL A 168 1.10 -4.41 12.48
N SER A 169 1.35 -5.48 13.25
CA SER A 169 2.48 -5.48 14.17
C SER A 169 3.80 -5.56 13.41
N ALA A 170 4.87 -5.02 14.00
CA ALA A 170 6.23 -5.13 13.47
C ALA A 170 6.63 -6.58 13.18
N LYS A 171 6.18 -7.50 14.04
CA LYS A 171 6.41 -8.93 13.88
C LYS A 171 5.70 -9.49 12.65
N ASP A 172 4.42 -9.19 12.46
CA ASP A 172 3.66 -9.66 11.30
C ASP A 172 4.23 -9.08 10.00
N ASN A 173 4.60 -7.79 10.01
CA ASN A 173 5.26 -7.13 8.89
C ASN A 173 6.61 -7.80 8.56
N GLN A 174 7.41 -8.15 9.58
CA GLN A 174 8.68 -8.84 9.41
C GLN A 174 8.47 -10.25 8.84
N GLU A 175 7.58 -11.06 9.41
CA GLU A 175 7.30 -12.42 8.93
C GLU A 175 6.80 -12.40 7.47
N MET A 176 5.90 -11.46 7.13
CA MET A 176 5.41 -11.28 5.77
C MET A 176 6.57 -10.94 4.81
N MET A 177 7.43 -10.00 5.18
CA MET A 177 8.54 -9.58 4.33
C MET A 177 9.62 -10.66 4.18
N GLU A 178 9.98 -11.36 5.26
CA GLU A 178 10.91 -12.50 5.22
C GLU A 178 10.37 -13.64 4.33
N LYS A 179 9.06 -13.87 4.38
CA LYS A 179 8.41 -14.87 3.54
C LYS A 179 8.40 -14.48 2.06
N LEU A 180 8.11 -13.21 1.75
CA LEU A 180 8.28 -12.68 0.41
C LEU A 180 9.72 -12.84 -0.08
N MET A 181 10.69 -12.42 0.72
CA MET A 181 12.12 -12.47 0.40
C MET A 181 12.64 -13.89 0.16
N SER A 182 12.28 -14.83 1.03
CA SER A 182 12.69 -16.24 0.89
C SER A 182 12.07 -16.92 -0.32
N SER A 183 10.93 -16.42 -0.79
CA SER A 183 10.25 -16.99 -1.94
C SER A 183 10.85 -16.49 -3.26
N LEU A 184 11.41 -15.28 -3.32
CA LEU A 184 12.02 -14.72 -4.55
C LEU A 184 13.30 -15.50 -4.95
N THR A 185 13.16 -16.48 -5.84
CA THR A 185 14.27 -17.25 -6.44
C THR A 185 14.29 -17.02 -7.96
N GLY A 186 15.35 -16.40 -8.50
CA GLY A 186 15.44 -15.98 -9.92
C GLY A 186 16.42 -14.81 -10.11
N GLY A 187 16.42 -14.14 -11.28
CA GLY A 187 17.30 -12.99 -11.54
C GLY A 187 17.14 -11.84 -10.52
N LEU A 188 15.91 -11.56 -10.10
CA LEU A 188 15.64 -10.65 -8.98
C LEU A 188 16.18 -11.23 -7.66
N GLY A 189 16.02 -12.53 -7.41
CA GLY A 189 16.60 -13.21 -6.26
C GLY A 189 18.14 -13.19 -6.24
N ALA A 190 18.81 -13.19 -7.40
CA ALA A 190 20.26 -13.06 -7.51
C ALA A 190 20.72 -11.63 -7.14
N MET A 191 19.99 -10.61 -7.60
CA MET A 191 20.19 -9.21 -7.19
C MET A 191 19.90 -9.02 -5.70
N MET A 192 18.82 -9.61 -5.16
CA MET A 192 18.46 -9.56 -3.74
C MET A 192 19.46 -10.32 -2.84
N GLN A 193 20.23 -11.25 -3.41
CA GLN A 193 21.31 -11.96 -2.73
C GLN A 193 22.64 -11.19 -2.75
N GLU A 194 22.74 -10.12 -3.54
CA GLU A 194 23.87 -9.20 -3.41
C GLU A 194 23.89 -8.67 -1.97
N LYS A 195 25.08 -8.79 -1.35
CA LYS A 195 25.27 -8.49 0.07
C LYS A 195 24.72 -7.10 0.43
N GLU A 196 24.95 -6.12 -0.42
CA GLU A 196 24.50 -4.74 -0.22
C GLU A 196 22.97 -4.61 -0.25
N VAL A 197 22.31 -5.21 -1.24
CA VAL A 197 20.84 -5.19 -1.38
C VAL A 197 20.19 -5.91 -0.20
N LYS A 198 20.71 -7.08 0.17
CA LYS A 198 20.25 -7.85 1.34
C LYS A 198 20.40 -7.05 2.63
N GLU A 199 21.54 -6.39 2.82
CA GLU A 199 21.79 -5.60 4.02
C GLU A 199 20.85 -4.38 4.13
N ILE A 200 20.50 -3.74 3.02
CA ILE A 200 19.50 -2.66 2.98
C ILE A 200 18.12 -3.21 3.34
N LEU A 201 17.74 -4.37 2.80
CA LEU A 201 16.43 -4.98 3.07
C LEU A 201 16.30 -5.46 4.51
N ASP A 202 17.33 -6.11 5.06
CA ASP A 202 17.37 -6.48 6.48
C ASP A 202 17.23 -5.24 7.37
N THR A 203 17.80 -4.11 6.95
CA THR A 203 17.69 -2.84 7.65
C THR A 203 16.26 -2.31 7.59
N ILE A 204 15.59 -2.37 6.42
CA ILE A 204 14.19 -1.99 6.27
C ILE A 204 13.30 -2.84 7.16
N ILE A 205 13.45 -4.17 7.08
CA ILE A 205 12.66 -5.15 7.83
C ILE A 205 12.74 -4.89 9.34
N LYS A 206 13.96 -4.69 9.87
CA LYS A 206 14.19 -4.42 11.30
C LYS A 206 13.61 -3.09 11.78
N ASN A 207 13.50 -2.10 10.89
CA ASN A 207 13.11 -0.74 11.24
C ASN A 207 11.67 -0.36 10.85
N MET A 208 10.95 -1.26 10.17
CA MET A 208 9.58 -1.05 9.71
C MET A 208 8.61 -0.72 10.85
N GLY A 209 8.74 -1.42 11.97
CA GLY A 209 7.88 -1.22 13.14
C GLY A 209 6.41 -1.54 12.88
N ASP A 210 5.55 -1.12 13.80
CA ASP A 210 4.10 -1.25 13.66
C ASP A 210 3.60 -0.27 12.59
N ILE A 211 2.70 -0.73 11.71
CA ILE A 211 2.03 0.12 10.73
C ILE A 211 0.58 0.29 11.16
N LYS A 212 0.23 1.52 11.53
CA LYS A 212 -1.14 1.90 11.85
C LYS A 212 -1.87 2.39 10.61
N MET A 213 -2.95 1.71 10.28
CA MET A 213 -3.82 2.03 9.15
C MET A 213 -5.17 2.53 9.66
N THR A 214 -5.76 3.46 8.92
CA THR A 214 -7.16 3.86 9.08
C THR A 214 -7.93 3.36 7.88
N ILE A 215 -8.96 2.56 8.12
CA ILE A 215 -9.73 1.84 7.11
C ILE A 215 -11.16 2.35 7.15
N TRP A 216 -11.67 2.68 5.97
CA TRP A 216 -13.00 3.25 5.76
C TRP A 216 -13.87 2.18 5.10
N PHE A 217 -14.90 1.75 5.83
CA PHE A 217 -15.83 0.73 5.38
C PHE A 217 -17.11 1.39 4.86
N ASP A 218 -17.53 0.90 3.71
CA ASP A 218 -18.82 1.16 3.13
C ASP A 218 -19.83 0.15 3.68
N SER A 219 -20.67 0.58 4.63
CA SER A 219 -21.61 -0.31 5.32
C SER A 219 -22.74 -0.82 4.42
N ASP A 220 -23.09 -0.06 3.37
CA ASP A 220 -24.18 -0.42 2.47
C ASP A 220 -23.74 -1.49 1.48
N ASP A 221 -22.55 -1.30 0.89
CA ASP A 221 -22.01 -2.19 -0.15
C ASP A 221 -21.09 -3.31 0.39
N GLU A 222 -20.82 -3.28 1.70
CA GLU A 222 -19.87 -4.16 2.41
C GLU A 222 -18.53 -4.22 1.68
N ASN A 223 -17.97 -3.03 1.43
CA ASN A 223 -16.70 -2.84 0.76
C ASN A 223 -15.73 -2.05 1.64
N ILE A 224 -14.44 -2.25 1.42
CA ILE A 224 -13.45 -1.27 1.82
C ILE A 224 -13.42 -0.18 0.76
N TYR A 225 -13.65 1.06 1.18
CA TYR A 225 -13.55 2.22 0.31
C TYR A 225 -12.11 2.74 0.25
N LYS A 226 -11.52 2.97 1.43
CA LYS A 226 -10.25 3.71 1.54
C LYS A 226 -9.40 3.20 2.70
N ILE A 227 -8.10 3.11 2.48
CA ILE A 227 -7.08 2.82 3.51
C ILE A 227 -6.07 3.96 3.52
N THR A 228 -5.77 4.51 4.69
CA THR A 228 -4.75 5.56 4.85
C THR A 228 -3.76 5.19 5.94
N TYR A 229 -2.49 5.48 5.75
CA TYR A 229 -1.44 5.27 6.76
C TYR A 229 -0.26 6.22 6.54
N SER A 230 0.46 6.51 7.63
CA SER A 230 1.69 7.30 7.57
C SER A 230 2.90 6.39 7.44
N MET A 231 3.79 6.70 6.51
CA MET A 231 5.10 6.06 6.36
C MET A 231 6.22 6.90 6.96
N THR A 232 5.90 8.05 7.57
CA THR A 232 6.89 9.04 8.02
C THR A 232 7.91 8.43 8.99
N ASP A 233 7.44 7.79 10.06
CA ASP A 233 8.33 7.24 11.09
C ASP A 233 9.17 6.09 10.54
N MET A 234 8.55 5.21 9.74
CA MET A 234 9.23 4.11 9.07
C MET A 234 10.35 4.64 8.16
N MET A 235 10.04 5.60 7.28
CA MET A 235 11.02 6.15 6.35
C MET A 235 12.17 6.85 7.08
N ASN A 236 11.91 7.62 8.13
CA ASN A 236 12.97 8.24 8.92
C ASN A 236 13.92 7.18 9.51
N LYS A 237 13.38 6.13 10.15
CA LYS A 237 14.20 5.05 10.74
C LYS A 237 15.02 4.32 9.70
N VAL A 238 14.43 4.01 8.54
CA VAL A 238 15.14 3.36 7.42
C VAL A 238 16.28 4.24 6.91
N MET A 239 16.01 5.53 6.66
CA MET A 239 17.02 6.47 6.15
C MET A 239 18.15 6.69 7.17
N ASP A 240 17.82 6.85 8.45
CA ASP A 240 18.82 6.99 9.52
C ASP A 240 19.73 5.76 9.59
N ALA A 241 19.17 4.56 9.46
CA ALA A 241 19.94 3.32 9.49
C ALA A 241 20.83 3.14 8.24
N ILE A 242 20.35 3.53 7.05
CA ILE A 242 21.15 3.53 5.81
C ILE A 242 22.32 4.51 5.94
N ILE A 243 22.08 5.74 6.40
CA ILE A 243 23.13 6.75 6.59
C ILE A 243 24.15 6.28 7.62
N SER A 244 23.70 5.67 8.72
CA SER A 244 24.59 5.14 9.77
C SER A 244 25.52 4.07 9.20
N LYS A 245 25.00 3.14 8.38
CA LYS A 245 25.81 2.14 7.69
C LYS A 245 26.82 2.76 6.73
N MET A 246 26.41 3.75 5.94
CA MET A 246 27.33 4.46 5.03
C MET A 246 28.50 5.13 5.79
N LYS A 247 28.21 5.73 6.96
CA LYS A 247 29.24 6.32 7.83
C LYS A 247 30.21 5.27 8.36
N GLU A 248 29.71 4.11 8.79
CA GLU A 248 30.54 3.00 9.28
C GLU A 248 31.47 2.47 8.17
N SER A 249 30.94 2.25 6.96
CA SER A 249 31.73 1.82 5.80
C SER A 249 32.82 2.84 5.43
N ALA A 250 32.48 4.13 5.36
CA ALA A 250 33.43 5.20 5.03
C ALA A 250 34.57 5.34 6.07
N ALA A 251 34.29 5.07 7.34
CA ALA A 251 35.32 5.09 8.40
C ALA A 251 36.31 3.91 8.32
N SER A 252 35.93 2.83 7.64
CA SER A 252 36.74 1.61 7.50
C SER A 252 37.68 1.61 6.29
N ASP A 253 37.44 2.47 5.30
CA ASP A 253 38.18 2.50 4.04
C ASP A 253 39.26 3.60 4.06
N LYS A 254 40.38 3.32 4.75
CA LYS A 254 41.51 4.26 4.92
C LYS A 254 42.51 4.15 3.75
N SER A 255 42.07 4.45 2.53
CA SER A 255 43.00 4.65 1.42
C SER A 255 43.39 6.13 1.31
N ASP A 256 44.70 6.40 1.19
CA ASP A 256 45.36 7.72 1.32
C ASP A 256 44.96 8.73 0.21
N ASP A 257 44.29 8.26 -0.85
CA ASP A 257 43.85 9.05 -2.01
C ASP A 257 42.31 9.25 -2.07
N SER A 258 41.55 8.76 -1.10
CA SER A 258 40.10 8.94 -1.07
C SER A 258 39.74 10.31 -0.48
N VAL A 259 38.84 11.05 -1.17
CA VAL A 259 38.13 12.19 -0.58
C VAL A 259 37.62 11.75 0.78
N ASP A 260 37.87 12.52 1.85
CA ASP A 260 37.46 12.19 3.22
C ASP A 260 35.92 12.17 3.32
N LEU A 261 35.36 11.06 2.86
CA LEU A 261 33.94 10.79 2.79
C LEU A 261 33.36 10.73 4.20
N SER A 262 34.20 10.44 5.20
CA SER A 262 33.81 10.43 6.60
C SER A 262 33.47 11.83 7.12
N SER A 263 34.25 12.86 6.75
CA SER A 263 33.93 14.25 7.12
C SER A 263 32.78 14.83 6.27
N ALA A 264 32.68 14.48 4.99
CA ALA A 264 31.56 14.88 4.13
C ALA A 264 30.21 14.33 4.63
N LEU A 265 30.22 13.09 5.17
CA LEU A 265 29.03 12.44 5.70
C LEU A 265 28.78 12.74 7.18
N ALA A 266 29.71 13.34 7.93
CA ALA A 266 29.59 13.51 9.39
C ALA A 266 28.23 14.07 9.81
N ASP A 267 27.79 15.13 9.13
CA ASP A 267 26.50 15.80 9.38
C ASP A 267 25.37 15.35 8.44
N ALA A 268 25.60 14.31 7.63
CA ALA A 268 24.60 13.78 6.72
C ALA A 268 23.36 13.32 7.49
N LYS A 269 22.19 13.84 7.09
CA LYS A 269 20.88 13.48 7.63
C LYS A 269 19.82 13.60 6.57
N ILE A 270 18.94 12.62 6.51
CA ILE A 270 17.72 12.66 5.70
C ILE A 270 16.55 12.65 6.67
N THR A 271 15.62 13.60 6.53
CA THR A 271 14.39 13.65 7.32
C THR A 271 13.19 13.63 6.41
N VAL A 272 12.21 12.82 6.74
CA VAL A 272 10.93 12.74 6.05
C VAL A 272 9.84 13.31 6.96
N LYS A 273 8.90 14.07 6.41
CA LYS A 273 7.74 14.62 7.12
C LYS A 273 6.47 14.42 6.32
N ASP A 274 5.37 14.20 7.04
CA ASP A 274 4.02 14.15 6.51
C ASP A 274 3.83 13.18 5.34
N MET A 275 4.64 12.12 5.27
CA MET A 275 4.58 11.10 4.23
C MET A 275 3.39 10.18 4.50
N ASN A 276 2.26 10.51 3.90
CA ASN A 276 1.00 9.80 4.07
C ASN A 276 0.59 9.12 2.77
N MET A 277 0.23 7.85 2.86
CA MET A 277 -0.32 7.06 1.77
C MET A 277 -1.83 6.95 1.92
N THR A 278 -2.55 7.06 0.80
CA THR A 278 -3.98 6.82 0.70
C THR A 278 -4.22 5.87 -0.47
N CYS A 279 -4.94 4.78 -0.24
CA CYS A 279 -5.39 3.83 -1.26
C CYS A 279 -6.91 3.85 -1.28
N VAL A 280 -7.51 4.15 -2.44
CA VAL A 280 -8.96 4.12 -2.68
C VAL A 280 -9.27 2.96 -3.60
N TYR A 281 -10.11 2.04 -3.15
CA TYR A 281 -10.52 0.85 -3.89
C TYR A 281 -11.80 1.11 -4.68
N LYS A 282 -11.85 0.59 -5.90
CA LYS A 282 -12.94 0.78 -6.85
C LYS A 282 -13.18 -0.51 -7.62
N ASN A 283 -14.38 -0.65 -8.17
CA ASN A 283 -14.75 -1.71 -9.12
C ASN A 283 -14.30 -3.12 -8.67
N ILE A 284 -14.47 -3.44 -7.38
CA ILE A 284 -14.15 -4.76 -6.84
C ILE A 284 -15.06 -5.78 -7.55
N ASP A 285 -14.46 -6.84 -8.08
CA ASP A 285 -15.08 -7.88 -8.93
C ASP A 285 -15.74 -7.36 -10.23
N SER A 286 -15.48 -6.11 -10.60
CA SER A 286 -16.09 -5.43 -11.75
C SER A 286 -15.13 -4.53 -12.53
N ALA A 287 -13.82 -4.66 -12.30
CA ALA A 287 -12.78 -3.88 -12.97
C ALA A 287 -12.82 -4.12 -14.48
N ALA A 288 -12.64 -3.04 -15.25
CA ALA A 288 -12.60 -3.13 -16.70
C ALA A 288 -11.36 -3.89 -17.17
N ASP A 289 -11.53 -4.76 -18.17
CA ASP A 289 -10.42 -5.52 -18.73
C ASP A 289 -9.48 -4.63 -19.56
N PHE A 290 -8.22 -5.06 -19.71
CA PHE A 290 -7.20 -4.37 -20.49
C PHE A 290 -6.32 -5.34 -21.29
N GLU A 291 -5.75 -4.80 -22.37
CA GLU A 291 -4.75 -5.45 -23.21
C GLU A 291 -3.36 -4.84 -22.99
N ILE A 292 -2.31 -5.64 -23.13
CA ILE A 292 -0.93 -5.16 -23.12
C ILE A 292 -0.61 -4.55 -24.49
N PRO A 293 -0.05 -3.33 -24.56
CA PRO A 293 0.32 -2.70 -25.83
C PRO A 293 1.27 -3.57 -26.65
N LYS A 294 1.10 -3.57 -27.98
CA LYS A 294 1.96 -4.34 -28.90
C LYS A 294 3.45 -4.01 -28.74
N ASP A 295 3.77 -2.72 -28.61
CA ASP A 295 5.16 -2.25 -28.42
C ASP A 295 5.79 -2.79 -27.13
N ALA A 296 4.99 -3.05 -26.09
CA ALA A 296 5.45 -3.68 -24.86
C ALA A 296 5.73 -5.17 -25.08
N LEU A 297 4.83 -5.88 -25.77
CA LEU A 297 4.99 -7.31 -26.09
C LEU A 297 6.24 -7.57 -26.96
N ASP A 298 6.54 -6.64 -27.87
CA ASP A 298 7.68 -6.69 -28.80
C ASP A 298 8.98 -6.12 -28.18
N ALA A 299 8.95 -5.68 -26.91
CA ALA A 299 10.11 -5.10 -26.24
C ALA A 299 11.24 -6.13 -26.04
N LYS A 300 12.48 -5.64 -26.07
CA LYS A 300 13.66 -6.47 -25.82
C LYS A 300 13.67 -6.97 -24.38
N GLU A 301 13.92 -8.26 -24.22
CA GLU A 301 14.16 -8.87 -22.92
C GLU A 301 15.50 -8.38 -22.37
N GLN A 302 15.49 -7.92 -21.11
CA GLN A 302 16.68 -7.53 -20.35
C GLN A 302 17.21 -8.71 -19.54
#